data_AF-A0A7S0CQC3-F1
#
_entry.id   AF-A0A7S0CQC3-F1
#
_cell.length_a   1.000
_cell.length_b   1.000
_cell.length_c   1.000
_cell.angle_alpha   90.00
_cell.angle_beta   90.00
_cell.angle_gamma   90.00
#
_symmetry.space_group_name_H-M   'P 1'
#
loop_
_entity.id
_entity.type
_entity.pdbx_description
1 polymer ?
#
loop_
_entity_poly.entity_id
_entity_poly.type
_entity_poly.pdbx_seq_one_letter_code
_entity_poly.pdbx_strand_id
1 'polypeptide(L)'
;CKWVIALVKFSKVNKKVEPLQAKVKELEAKLEAANEKLHLKQNELCAAQSKVSVLDKKCIDMMERKERLDNKERQTQTRLNNAEKLTKLLSNEQIRWTADSVKYGELLKSLTGDIFLAAACISYYGPFTGVWRNRCVKGWTENMRKLEIPLSDDFSLRKVLGKPTVIRQWNIDGLPTDAVSIDSAVVVSRAERWPLMIDPQSQANHWIKKMYKDKGLEITTFRNPKMLNCVINAVKNGFPVLIEDVDESVDASIDPILSKQMRTQGGGGYTIRLGD
;
A
#
# COMPACT_ATOMS: atom_id res chain seq x y z
N CYS A 1 98.35 1.73 78.66
CA CYS A 1 98.85 0.99 77.47
C CYS A 1 97.80 0.59 76.41
N LYS A 2 96.49 0.89 76.53
CA LYS A 2 95.48 0.49 75.51
C LYS A 2 95.41 1.43 74.30
N TRP A 3 95.67 2.73 74.50
CA TRP A 3 95.59 3.75 73.45
C TRP A 3 96.67 3.61 72.36
N VAL A 4 97.92 3.37 72.74
CA VAL A 4 99.04 3.23 71.80
C VAL A 4 98.90 1.96 70.92
N ILE A 5 98.43 0.85 71.49
CA ILE A 5 98.17 -0.40 70.74
C ILE A 5 97.01 -0.20 69.75
N ALA A 6 95.97 0.54 70.14
CA ALA A 6 94.86 0.90 69.26
C ALA A 6 95.32 1.82 68.12
N LEU A 7 96.24 2.76 68.38
CA LEU A 7 96.80 3.66 67.37
C LEU A 7 97.64 2.93 66.31
N VAL A 8 98.45 1.95 66.73
CA VAL A 8 99.26 1.12 65.81
C VAL A 8 98.38 0.16 65.00
N LYS A 9 97.35 -0.44 65.61
CA LYS A 9 96.35 -1.25 64.89
C LYS A 9 95.55 -0.40 63.90
N PHE A 10 95.13 0.80 64.32
CA PHE A 10 94.46 1.77 63.46
C PHE A 10 95.36 2.16 62.29
N SER A 11 96.65 2.47 62.51
CA SER A 11 97.61 2.78 61.44
C SER A 11 97.74 1.67 60.38
N LYS A 12 97.86 0.40 60.81
CA LYS A 12 97.97 -0.75 59.89
C LYS A 12 96.68 -0.99 59.09
N VAL A 13 95.51 -0.80 59.72
CA VAL A 13 94.21 -0.94 59.05
C VAL A 13 93.94 0.27 58.14
N ASN A 14 94.26 1.49 58.59
CA ASN A 14 94.10 2.73 57.83
C ASN A 14 94.93 2.71 56.55
N LYS A 15 96.17 2.20 56.57
CA LYS A 15 96.97 1.98 55.34
C LYS A 15 96.31 1.05 54.31
N LYS A 16 95.44 0.11 54.74
CA LYS A 16 94.69 -0.76 53.83
C LYS A 16 93.33 -0.18 53.44
N VAL A 17 92.70 0.59 54.33
CA VAL A 17 91.35 1.14 54.17
C VAL A 17 91.35 2.46 53.40
N GLU A 18 92.38 3.29 53.54
CA GLU A 18 92.54 4.56 52.83
C GLU A 18 92.50 4.43 51.29
N PRO A 19 93.20 3.48 50.64
CA PRO A 19 93.05 3.29 49.19
C PRO A 19 91.69 2.71 48.80
N LEU A 20 91.04 1.93 49.67
CA LEU A 20 89.68 1.42 49.43
C LEU A 20 88.64 2.55 49.56
N GLN A 21 88.77 3.44 50.54
CA GLN A 21 87.93 4.63 50.70
C GLN A 21 88.11 5.62 49.56
N ALA A 22 89.34 5.82 49.07
CA ALA A 22 89.60 6.62 47.88
C ALA A 22 88.93 6.02 46.63
N LYS A 23 88.99 4.69 46.47
CA LYS A 23 88.38 3.98 45.35
C LYS A 23 86.86 3.95 45.43
N VAL A 24 86.29 3.85 46.63
CA VAL A 24 84.84 4.00 46.88
C VAL A 24 84.39 5.40 46.49
N LYS A 25 85.08 6.46 46.93
CA LYS A 25 84.78 7.84 46.52
C LYS A 25 84.86 8.06 45.02
N GLU A 26 85.87 7.48 44.36
CA GLU A 26 86.02 7.56 42.90
C GLU A 26 84.86 6.87 42.17
N LEU A 27 84.45 5.69 42.65
CA LEU A 27 83.32 4.95 42.09
C LEU A 27 81.98 5.62 42.40
N GLU A 28 81.80 6.20 43.59
CA GLU A 28 80.63 7.02 43.94
C GLU A 28 80.53 8.25 43.04
N ALA A 29 81.63 8.97 42.80
CA ALA A 29 81.64 10.10 41.88
C ALA A 29 81.32 9.69 40.42
N LYS A 30 81.83 8.53 39.98
CA LYS A 30 81.50 7.97 38.65
C LYS A 30 80.03 7.52 38.56
N LEU A 31 79.49 6.95 39.64
CA LEU A 31 78.11 6.52 39.74
C LEU A 31 77.15 7.72 39.74
N GLU A 32 77.49 8.78 40.48
CA GLU A 32 76.72 10.02 40.50
C GLU A 32 76.67 10.68 39.13
N ALA A 33 77.82 10.82 38.46
CA ALA A 33 77.88 11.37 37.11
C ALA A 33 77.14 10.52 36.06
N ALA A 34 77.11 9.20 36.24
CA ALA A 34 76.33 8.29 35.39
C ALA A 34 74.82 8.40 35.67
N ASN A 35 74.42 8.52 36.93
CA ASN A 35 73.03 8.72 37.35
C ASN A 35 72.47 10.07 36.87
N GLU A 36 73.25 11.15 36.93
CA GLU A 36 72.83 12.44 36.36
C GLU A 36 72.57 12.36 34.86
N LYS A 37 73.46 11.69 34.10
CA LYS A 37 73.27 11.45 32.66
C LYS A 37 72.05 10.56 32.39
N LEU A 38 71.84 9.52 33.22
CA LEU A 38 70.68 8.65 33.12
C LEU A 38 69.37 9.43 33.33
N HIS A 39 69.32 10.26 34.38
CA HIS A 39 68.17 11.11 34.68
C HIS A 39 67.88 12.12 33.56
N LEU A 40 68.90 12.77 33.01
CA LEU A 40 68.74 13.65 31.85
C LEU A 40 68.14 12.92 30.66
N LYS A 41 68.67 11.74 30.31
CA LYS A 41 68.15 10.94 29.19
C LYS A 41 66.75 10.38 29.45
N GLN A 42 66.43 9.99 30.68
CA GLN A 42 65.06 9.59 31.04
C GLN A 42 64.07 10.75 30.93
N ASN A 43 64.46 11.96 31.32
CA ASN A 43 63.62 13.15 31.18
C ASN A 43 63.39 13.53 29.70
N GLU A 44 64.44 13.49 28.87
CA GLU A 44 64.33 13.68 27.42
C GLU A 44 63.38 12.65 26.79
N LEU A 45 63.51 11.38 27.18
CA LEU A 45 62.71 10.27 26.68
C LEU A 45 61.24 10.39 27.11
N CYS A 46 60.98 10.79 28.36
CA CYS A 46 59.64 11.07 28.87
C CYS A 46 58.97 12.25 28.13
N ALA A 47 59.74 13.31 27.85
CA ALA A 47 59.24 14.46 27.09
C ALA A 47 58.91 14.09 25.64
N ALA A 48 59.76 13.26 25.00
CA ALA A 48 59.51 12.75 23.66
C ALA A 48 58.28 11.81 23.61
N GLN A 49 58.18 10.86 24.54
CA GLN A 49 57.02 9.96 24.66
C GLN A 49 55.71 10.72 24.89
N SER A 50 55.76 11.77 25.72
CA SER A 50 54.60 12.63 25.97
C SER A 50 54.14 13.35 24.69
N LYS A 51 55.09 13.87 23.89
CA LYS A 51 54.78 14.49 22.59
C LYS A 51 54.21 13.48 21.60
N VAL A 52 54.76 12.27 21.53
CA VAL A 52 54.24 11.19 20.68
C VAL A 52 52.81 10.82 21.08
N SER A 53 52.54 10.64 22.37
CA SER A 53 51.18 10.33 22.85
C SER A 53 50.14 11.41 22.49
N VAL A 54 50.53 12.68 22.56
CA VAL A 54 49.64 13.79 22.15
C VAL A 54 49.39 13.77 20.64
N LEU A 55 50.41 13.48 19.84
CA LEU A 55 50.26 13.38 18.38
C LEU A 55 49.42 12.16 17.98
N ASP A 56 49.60 11.01 18.63
CA ASP A 56 48.81 9.80 18.39
C ASP A 56 47.33 10.05 18.70
N LYS A 57 47.02 10.67 19.84
CA LYS A 57 45.64 11.06 20.18
C LYS A 57 45.03 11.97 19.13
N LYS A 58 45.77 12.98 18.68
CA LYS A 58 45.32 13.89 17.61
C LYS A 58 45.13 13.16 16.28
N CYS A 59 45.98 12.19 15.96
CA CYS A 59 45.86 11.39 14.75
C CYS A 59 44.57 10.57 14.76
N ILE A 60 44.29 9.89 15.87
CA ILE A 60 43.06 9.12 16.08
C ILE A 60 41.81 10.02 15.96
N ASP A 61 41.80 11.15 16.68
CA ASP A 61 40.69 12.12 16.62
C ASP A 61 40.43 12.63 15.19
N MET A 62 41.50 12.91 14.44
CA MET A 62 41.40 13.38 13.05
C MET A 62 40.93 12.27 12.11
N MET A 63 41.34 11.01 12.33
CA MET A 63 40.86 9.86 11.58
C MET A 63 39.37 9.61 11.81
N GLU A 64 38.91 9.62 13.07
CA GLU A 64 37.48 9.49 13.39
C GLU A 64 36.66 10.64 12.80
N ARG A 65 37.19 11.87 12.86
CA ARG A 65 36.54 13.04 12.27
C ARG A 65 36.43 12.92 10.75
N LYS A 66 37.47 12.41 10.09
CA LYS A 66 37.46 12.13 8.64
C LYS A 66 36.40 11.08 8.30
N GLU A 67 36.42 9.93 8.97
CA GLU A 67 35.47 8.85 8.71
C GLU A 67 34.01 9.30 8.94
N ARG A 68 33.77 10.11 9.96
CA ARG A 68 32.44 10.70 10.21
C ARG A 68 32.00 11.64 9.08
N LEU A 69 32.92 12.43 8.53
CA LEU A 69 32.62 13.33 7.41
C LEU A 69 32.36 12.53 6.13
N ASP A 70 33.20 11.54 5.81
CA ASP A 70 33.05 10.66 4.65
C ASP A 70 31.69 9.92 4.70
N ASN A 71 31.29 9.43 5.89
CA ASN A 71 29.98 8.81 6.08
C ASN A 71 28.82 9.79 5.88
N LYS A 72 28.94 11.03 6.38
CA LYS A 72 27.91 12.08 6.18
C LYS A 72 27.81 12.47 4.71
N GLU A 73 28.92 12.58 4.01
CA GLU A 73 28.97 12.87 2.57
C GLU A 73 28.23 11.78 1.80
N ARG A 74 28.59 10.50 2.04
CA ARG A 74 27.92 9.36 1.38
C ARG A 74 26.42 9.32 1.66
N GLN A 75 26.00 9.55 2.90
CA GLN A 75 24.57 9.61 3.25
C GLN A 75 23.86 10.77 2.54
N THR A 76 24.49 11.95 2.49
CA THR A 76 23.91 13.13 1.84
C THR A 76 23.79 12.92 0.33
N GLN A 77 24.81 12.34 -0.30
CA GLN A 77 24.78 12.00 -1.73
C GLN A 77 23.66 11.01 -2.05
N THR A 78 23.48 10.00 -1.20
CA THR A 78 22.40 9.02 -1.36
C THR A 78 21.03 9.68 -1.23
N ARG A 79 20.85 10.57 -0.23
CA ARG A 79 19.61 11.33 -0.05
C ARG A 79 19.33 12.24 -1.25
N LEU A 80 20.35 12.92 -1.76
CA LEU A 80 20.24 13.81 -2.91
C LEU A 80 19.84 13.05 -4.18
N ASN A 81 20.49 11.93 -4.45
CA ASN A 81 20.14 11.06 -5.58
C ASN A 81 18.70 10.54 -5.48
N ASN A 82 18.24 10.17 -4.28
CA ASN A 82 16.88 9.71 -4.05
C ASN A 82 15.86 10.84 -4.21
N ALA A 83 16.17 12.03 -3.68
CA ALA A 83 15.34 13.21 -3.83
C ALA A 83 15.19 13.59 -5.32
N GLU A 84 16.28 13.57 -6.09
CA GLU A 84 16.23 13.85 -7.52
C GLU A 84 15.34 12.85 -8.28
N LYS A 85 15.47 11.55 -7.99
CA LYS A 85 14.59 10.52 -8.56
C LYS A 85 13.13 10.77 -8.20
N LEU A 86 12.84 11.07 -6.95
CA LEU A 86 11.48 11.37 -6.48
C LEU A 86 10.91 12.61 -7.18
N THR A 87 11.69 13.70 -7.30
CA THR A 87 11.26 14.91 -8.00
C THR A 87 10.93 14.63 -9.46
N LYS A 88 11.73 13.80 -10.15
CA LYS A 88 11.43 13.39 -11.54
C LYS A 88 10.14 12.58 -11.65
N LEU A 89 9.94 11.60 -10.77
CA LEU A 89 8.72 10.78 -10.75
C LEU A 89 7.48 11.64 -10.43
N LEU A 90 7.59 12.52 -9.45
CA LEU A 90 6.50 13.43 -9.05
C LEU A 90 6.18 14.47 -10.13
N SER A 91 7.16 14.93 -10.88
CA SER A 91 6.94 15.86 -12.00
C SER A 91 6.07 15.22 -13.10
N ASN A 92 6.33 13.97 -13.46
CA ASN A 92 5.50 13.24 -14.42
C ASN A 92 4.08 13.01 -13.88
N GLU A 93 3.95 12.68 -12.59
CA GLU A 93 2.67 12.51 -11.93
C GLU A 93 1.87 13.82 -11.85
N GLN A 94 2.53 14.95 -11.60
CA GLN A 94 1.91 16.27 -11.60
C GLN A 94 1.29 16.59 -12.96
N ILE A 95 2.00 16.33 -14.07
CA ILE A 95 1.47 16.56 -15.43
C ILE A 95 0.22 15.71 -15.65
N ARG A 96 0.26 14.42 -15.27
CA ARG A 96 -0.88 13.51 -15.40
C ARG A 96 -2.08 13.99 -14.59
N TRP A 97 -1.90 14.31 -13.31
CA TRP A 97 -3.00 14.77 -12.45
C TRP A 97 -3.56 16.12 -12.90
N THR A 98 -2.72 17.00 -13.44
CA THR A 98 -3.19 18.27 -14.01
C THR A 98 -4.08 18.02 -15.23
N ALA A 99 -3.66 17.13 -16.12
CA ALA A 99 -4.47 16.73 -17.28
C ALA A 99 -5.78 16.03 -16.87
N ASP A 100 -5.71 15.10 -15.91
CA ASP A 100 -6.88 14.42 -15.37
C ASP A 100 -7.85 15.40 -14.68
N SER A 101 -7.34 16.39 -13.95
CA SER A 101 -8.15 17.43 -13.31
C SER A 101 -8.95 18.24 -14.32
N VAL A 102 -8.32 18.67 -15.42
CA VAL A 102 -9.02 19.38 -16.51
C VAL A 102 -10.09 18.48 -17.12
N LYS A 103 -9.75 17.23 -17.44
CA LYS A 103 -10.68 16.25 -18.02
C LYS A 103 -11.88 15.99 -17.11
N TYR A 104 -11.66 15.80 -15.80
CA TYR A 104 -12.74 15.61 -14.84
C TYR A 104 -13.57 16.88 -14.67
N GLY A 105 -12.96 18.06 -14.74
CA GLY A 105 -13.67 19.33 -14.75
C GLY A 105 -14.65 19.47 -15.91
N GLU A 106 -14.28 18.99 -17.11
CA GLU A 106 -15.19 18.91 -18.27
C GLU A 106 -16.29 17.88 -18.06
N LEU A 107 -15.94 16.68 -17.56
CA LEU A 107 -16.87 15.59 -17.32
C LEU A 107 -17.91 15.92 -16.24
N LEU A 108 -17.53 16.74 -15.25
CA LEU A 108 -18.44 17.23 -14.21
C LEU A 108 -19.52 18.17 -14.77
N LYS A 109 -19.21 18.93 -15.83
CA LYS A 109 -20.18 19.82 -16.46
C LYS A 109 -21.30 19.04 -17.15
N SER A 110 -20.94 17.95 -17.85
CA SER A 110 -21.91 17.08 -18.56
C SER A 110 -22.54 16.00 -17.69
N LEU A 111 -22.11 15.86 -16.44
CA LEU A 111 -22.50 14.79 -15.53
C LEU A 111 -24.03 14.68 -15.35
N THR A 112 -24.71 15.81 -15.19
CA THR A 112 -26.16 15.84 -14.94
C THR A 112 -26.93 15.23 -16.11
N GLY A 113 -26.59 15.58 -17.35
CA GLY A 113 -27.21 15.01 -18.54
C GLY A 113 -26.90 13.53 -18.71
N ASP A 114 -25.64 13.14 -18.49
CA ASP A 114 -25.20 11.75 -18.62
C ASP A 114 -25.86 10.83 -17.59
N ILE A 115 -26.00 11.26 -16.33
CA ILE A 115 -26.68 10.49 -15.29
C ILE A 115 -28.17 10.36 -15.61
N PHE A 116 -28.81 11.44 -16.08
CA PHE A 116 -30.22 11.38 -16.46
C PHE A 116 -30.44 10.37 -17.59
N LEU A 117 -29.62 10.43 -18.65
CA LEU A 117 -29.71 9.48 -19.76
C LEU A 117 -29.45 8.05 -19.27
N ALA A 118 -28.47 7.84 -18.38
CA ALA A 118 -28.19 6.53 -17.82
C ALA A 118 -29.37 5.99 -16.97
N ALA A 119 -30.02 6.84 -16.18
CA ALA A 119 -31.21 6.49 -15.41
C ALA A 119 -32.41 6.15 -16.33
N ALA A 120 -32.60 6.93 -17.40
CA ALA A 120 -33.60 6.63 -18.43
C ALA A 120 -33.29 5.28 -19.12
N CYS A 121 -32.03 5.00 -19.42
CA CYS A 121 -31.62 3.71 -19.98
C CYS A 121 -31.95 2.55 -19.02
N ILE A 122 -31.59 2.63 -17.74
CA ILE A 122 -31.93 1.57 -16.77
C ILE A 122 -33.44 1.35 -16.69
N SER A 123 -34.20 2.44 -16.65
CA SER A 123 -35.65 2.38 -16.45
C SER A 123 -36.39 1.82 -17.66
N TYR A 124 -35.93 2.16 -18.87
CA TYR A 124 -36.68 1.88 -20.10
C TYR A 124 -36.02 0.85 -21.02
N TYR A 125 -34.74 0.49 -20.91
CA TYR A 125 -34.09 -0.45 -21.85
C TYR A 125 -34.69 -1.85 -21.84
N GLY A 126 -35.19 -2.32 -20.69
CA GLY A 126 -35.59 -3.69 -20.44
C GLY A 126 -36.31 -4.38 -21.61
N PRO A 127 -37.48 -3.89 -22.04
CA PRO A 127 -38.28 -4.56 -23.06
C PRO A 127 -37.81 -4.33 -24.51
N PHE A 128 -36.85 -3.45 -24.76
CA PHE A 128 -36.52 -3.02 -26.12
C PHE A 128 -35.25 -3.64 -26.68
N THR A 129 -35.23 -3.82 -28.00
CA THR A 129 -34.07 -4.30 -28.75
C THR A 129 -33.00 -3.20 -28.89
N GLY A 130 -31.76 -3.58 -29.20
CA GLY A 130 -30.64 -2.64 -29.36
C GLY A 130 -30.92 -1.50 -30.36
N VAL A 131 -31.62 -1.79 -31.46
CA VAL A 131 -31.98 -0.76 -32.47
C VAL A 131 -32.92 0.30 -31.89
N TRP A 132 -33.91 -0.14 -31.10
CA TRP A 132 -34.88 0.78 -30.51
C TRP A 132 -34.27 1.55 -29.33
N ARG A 133 -33.43 0.91 -28.52
CA ARG A 133 -32.62 1.58 -27.48
C ARG A 133 -31.79 2.74 -28.06
N ASN A 134 -31.10 2.50 -29.17
CA ASN A 134 -30.33 3.54 -29.87
C ASN A 134 -31.21 4.70 -30.36
N ARG A 135 -32.43 4.40 -30.84
CA ARG A 135 -33.39 5.44 -31.26
C ARG A 135 -33.84 6.30 -30.07
N CYS A 136 -34.13 5.67 -28.93
CA CYS A 136 -34.50 6.39 -27.70
C CYS A 136 -33.40 7.29 -27.20
N VAL A 137 -32.16 6.77 -27.10
CA VAL A 137 -31.02 7.58 -26.68
C VAL A 137 -30.84 8.78 -27.60
N LYS A 138 -30.88 8.58 -28.93
CA LYS A 138 -30.79 9.70 -29.88
C LYS A 138 -31.89 10.75 -29.66
N GLY A 139 -33.14 10.33 -29.54
CA GLY A 139 -34.25 11.26 -29.30
C GLY A 139 -34.16 11.99 -27.97
N TRP A 140 -33.75 11.29 -26.90
CA TRP A 140 -33.51 11.93 -25.59
C TRP A 140 -32.37 12.92 -25.66
N THR A 141 -31.24 12.57 -26.27
CA THR A 141 -30.10 13.47 -26.45
C THR A 141 -30.47 14.71 -27.26
N GLU A 142 -31.22 14.57 -28.36
CA GLU A 142 -31.71 15.72 -29.16
C GLU A 142 -32.60 16.65 -28.33
N ASN A 143 -33.52 16.10 -27.54
CA ASN A 143 -34.39 16.90 -26.68
C ASN A 143 -33.62 17.58 -25.55
N MET A 144 -32.62 16.92 -24.96
CA MET A 144 -31.77 17.52 -23.93
C MET A 144 -30.92 18.67 -24.48
N ARG A 145 -30.41 18.56 -25.71
CA ARG A 145 -29.72 19.67 -26.38
C ARG A 145 -30.64 20.86 -26.60
N LYS A 146 -31.90 20.64 -27.01
CA LYS A 146 -32.90 21.71 -27.17
C LYS A 146 -33.22 22.42 -25.85
N LEU A 147 -33.13 21.71 -24.74
CA LEU A 147 -33.33 22.25 -23.39
C LEU A 147 -32.05 22.83 -22.78
N GLU A 148 -30.96 22.92 -23.56
CA GLU A 148 -29.65 23.43 -23.13
C GLU A 148 -29.06 22.69 -21.92
N ILE A 149 -29.40 21.41 -21.75
CA ILE A 149 -28.85 20.58 -20.68
C ILE A 149 -27.46 20.08 -21.11
N PRO A 150 -26.39 20.36 -20.35
CA PRO A 150 -25.06 19.86 -20.66
C PRO A 150 -25.02 18.33 -20.65
N LEU A 151 -24.48 17.74 -21.73
CA LEU A 151 -24.33 16.30 -21.90
C LEU A 151 -23.07 15.99 -22.69
N SER A 152 -22.53 14.80 -22.53
CA SER A 152 -21.35 14.37 -23.28
C SER A 152 -21.73 13.99 -24.71
N ASP A 153 -20.94 14.40 -25.70
CA ASP A 153 -21.26 14.15 -27.11
C ASP A 153 -21.33 12.66 -27.49
N ASP A 154 -20.53 11.82 -26.82
CA ASP A 154 -20.46 10.37 -27.02
C ASP A 154 -20.94 9.60 -25.77
N PHE A 155 -22.22 9.81 -25.43
CA PHE A 155 -22.89 9.11 -24.34
C PHE A 155 -22.94 7.60 -24.59
N SER A 156 -22.59 6.82 -23.56
CA SER A 156 -22.71 5.37 -23.58
C SER A 156 -22.97 4.83 -22.18
N LEU A 157 -24.02 4.02 -22.01
CA LEU A 157 -24.43 3.47 -20.72
C LEU A 157 -23.29 2.73 -20.01
N ARG A 158 -22.56 1.87 -20.75
CA ARG A 158 -21.39 1.15 -20.21
C ARG A 158 -20.26 2.08 -19.74
N LYS A 159 -20.09 3.27 -20.33
CA LYS A 159 -19.05 4.23 -19.90
C LYS A 159 -19.45 4.93 -18.60
N VAL A 160 -20.73 5.26 -18.45
CA VAL A 160 -21.26 5.99 -17.30
C VAL A 160 -21.41 5.08 -16.08
N LEU A 161 -22.00 3.89 -16.26
CA LEU A 161 -22.36 3.00 -15.14
C LEU A 161 -21.56 1.70 -15.07
N GLY A 162 -20.89 1.34 -16.17
CA GLY A 162 -20.12 0.11 -16.29
C GLY A 162 -18.68 0.30 -15.78
N LYS A 163 -18.27 -0.56 -14.86
CA LYS A 163 -16.87 -0.63 -14.41
C LYS A 163 -16.10 -1.56 -15.35
N PRO A 164 -14.98 -1.12 -15.99
CA PRO A 164 -14.25 -1.96 -16.94
C PRO A 164 -13.78 -3.30 -16.37
N THR A 165 -13.41 -3.33 -15.09
CA THR A 165 -12.99 -4.56 -14.39
C THR A 165 -14.15 -5.55 -14.24
N VAL A 166 -15.34 -5.07 -13.92
CA VAL A 166 -16.54 -5.89 -13.77
C VAL A 166 -17.02 -6.41 -15.12
N ILE A 167 -17.02 -5.56 -16.16
CA ILE A 167 -17.37 -5.98 -17.52
C ILE A 167 -16.42 -7.07 -18.02
N ARG A 168 -15.11 -6.93 -17.76
CA ARG A 168 -14.13 -7.95 -18.11
C ARG A 168 -14.42 -9.27 -17.39
N GLN A 169 -14.81 -9.21 -16.11
CA GLN A 169 -15.19 -10.40 -15.37
C GLN A 169 -16.44 -11.06 -15.98
N TRP A 170 -17.46 -10.28 -16.35
CA TRP A 170 -18.64 -10.82 -17.03
C TRP A 170 -18.29 -11.54 -18.34
N ASN A 171 -17.36 -10.99 -19.12
CA ASN A 171 -16.91 -11.64 -20.36
C ASN A 171 -16.18 -12.97 -20.08
N ILE A 172 -15.37 -13.03 -19.01
CA ILE A 172 -14.75 -14.29 -18.56
C ILE A 172 -15.83 -15.29 -18.13
N ASP A 173 -16.89 -14.80 -17.50
CA ASP A 173 -18.04 -15.58 -17.05
C ASP A 173 -19.01 -15.94 -18.19
N GLY A 174 -18.67 -15.64 -19.45
CA GLY A 174 -19.41 -16.07 -20.64
C GLY A 174 -20.40 -15.07 -21.20
N LEU A 175 -20.44 -13.83 -20.69
CA LEU A 175 -21.21 -12.76 -21.33
C LEU A 175 -20.56 -12.38 -22.68
N PRO A 176 -21.34 -12.24 -23.75
CA PRO A 176 -20.83 -11.73 -25.03
C PRO A 176 -20.25 -10.31 -24.92
N THR A 177 -19.25 -10.01 -25.75
CA THR A 177 -18.56 -8.72 -25.75
C THR A 177 -19.27 -7.60 -26.52
N ASP A 178 -20.45 -7.88 -27.08
CA ASP A 178 -21.21 -6.88 -27.84
C ASP A 178 -21.86 -5.83 -26.91
N ALA A 179 -22.15 -4.66 -27.47
CA ALA A 179 -22.66 -3.54 -26.71
C ALA A 179 -24.04 -3.81 -26.08
N VAL A 180 -24.90 -4.58 -26.73
CA VAL A 180 -26.27 -4.84 -26.25
C VAL A 180 -26.24 -5.79 -25.05
N SER A 181 -25.40 -6.82 -25.11
CA SER A 181 -25.18 -7.75 -24.00
C SER A 181 -24.59 -7.05 -22.77
N ILE A 182 -23.56 -6.21 -22.97
CA ILE A 182 -22.95 -5.44 -21.89
C ILE A 182 -23.95 -4.45 -21.29
N ASP A 183 -24.69 -3.70 -22.11
CA ASP A 183 -25.70 -2.76 -21.62
C ASP A 183 -26.81 -3.48 -20.84
N SER A 184 -27.24 -4.66 -21.31
CA SER A 184 -28.23 -5.49 -20.59
C SER A 184 -27.69 -6.01 -19.27
N ALA A 185 -26.42 -6.43 -19.20
CA ALA A 185 -25.77 -6.82 -17.95
C ALA A 185 -25.65 -5.65 -16.97
N VAL A 186 -25.38 -4.43 -17.45
CA VAL A 186 -25.40 -3.22 -16.62
C VAL A 186 -26.80 -2.97 -16.05
N VAL A 187 -27.85 -3.12 -16.86
CA VAL A 187 -29.25 -3.01 -16.40
C VAL A 187 -29.53 -4.07 -15.34
N VAL A 188 -29.23 -5.35 -15.59
CA VAL A 188 -29.41 -6.46 -14.63
C VAL A 188 -28.70 -6.18 -13.30
N SER A 189 -27.47 -5.65 -13.34
CA SER A 189 -26.70 -5.36 -12.12
C SER A 189 -27.17 -4.12 -11.35
N ARG A 190 -27.88 -3.18 -11.99
CA ARG A 190 -28.31 -1.91 -11.39
C ARG A 190 -29.81 -1.80 -11.19
N ALA A 191 -30.60 -2.71 -11.75
CA ALA A 191 -32.05 -2.70 -11.64
C ALA A 191 -32.47 -2.87 -10.18
N GLU A 192 -33.43 -2.05 -9.76
CA GLU A 192 -34.02 -2.17 -8.43
C GLU A 192 -35.01 -3.35 -8.35
N ARG A 193 -35.70 -3.63 -9.46
CA ARG A 193 -36.59 -4.80 -9.60
C ARG A 193 -35.78 -6.02 -10.04
N TRP A 194 -36.25 -7.20 -9.66
CA TRP A 194 -35.64 -8.44 -10.13
C TRP A 194 -35.81 -8.57 -11.65
N PRO A 195 -34.71 -8.69 -12.42
CA PRO A 195 -34.80 -8.65 -13.87
C PRO A 195 -35.29 -9.99 -14.44
N LEU A 196 -36.31 -9.93 -15.30
CA LEU A 196 -36.71 -11.05 -16.15
C LEU A 196 -35.84 -11.01 -17.42
N MET A 197 -35.10 -12.09 -17.67
CA MET A 197 -34.23 -12.21 -18.84
C MET A 197 -34.90 -13.11 -19.89
N ILE A 198 -35.24 -12.53 -21.03
CA ILE A 198 -35.74 -13.28 -22.19
C ILE A 198 -34.52 -13.74 -23.00
N ASP A 199 -34.17 -15.02 -22.87
CA ASP A 199 -32.90 -15.56 -23.35
C ASP A 199 -33.11 -16.86 -24.15
N PRO A 200 -33.45 -16.77 -25.45
CA PRO A 200 -33.68 -17.95 -26.29
C PRO A 200 -32.41 -18.78 -26.52
N GLN A 201 -31.22 -18.21 -26.27
CA GLN A 201 -29.93 -18.87 -26.51
C GLN A 201 -29.30 -19.40 -25.21
N SER A 202 -29.96 -19.23 -24.05
CA SER A 202 -29.44 -19.62 -22.73
C SER A 202 -28.07 -19.01 -22.37
N GLN A 203 -27.69 -17.89 -23.01
CA GLN A 203 -26.42 -17.21 -22.76
C GLN A 203 -26.41 -16.49 -21.41
N ALA A 204 -27.45 -15.72 -21.12
CA ALA A 204 -27.63 -15.05 -19.83
C ALA A 204 -27.77 -16.07 -18.70
N ASN A 205 -28.46 -17.19 -18.96
CA ASN A 205 -28.56 -18.29 -18.02
C ASN A 205 -27.18 -18.86 -17.64
N HIS A 206 -26.37 -19.22 -18.64
CA HIS A 206 -25.02 -19.72 -18.42
C HIS A 206 -24.13 -18.70 -17.69
N TRP A 207 -24.23 -17.43 -18.08
CA TRP A 207 -23.50 -16.33 -17.47
C TRP A 207 -23.81 -16.18 -15.98
N ILE A 208 -25.08 -16.16 -15.57
CA ILE A 208 -25.48 -16.04 -14.16
C ILE A 208 -25.01 -17.26 -13.35
N LYS A 209 -25.17 -18.48 -13.89
CA LYS A 209 -24.68 -19.71 -13.24
C LYS A 209 -23.18 -19.65 -12.97
N LYS A 210 -22.40 -19.18 -13.95
CA LYS A 210 -20.95 -19.06 -13.81
C LYS A 210 -20.56 -17.95 -12.84
N MET A 211 -21.23 -16.80 -12.90
CA MET A 211 -20.98 -15.64 -12.03
C MET A 211 -21.24 -15.94 -10.55
N TYR A 212 -22.22 -16.80 -10.24
CA TYR A 212 -22.59 -17.16 -8.86
C TYR A 212 -22.21 -18.58 -8.45
N LYS A 213 -21.37 -19.26 -9.24
CA LYS A 213 -20.96 -20.66 -9.02
C LYS A 213 -20.42 -20.91 -7.61
N ASP A 214 -19.57 -20.02 -7.12
CA ASP A 214 -18.93 -20.16 -5.80
C ASP A 214 -19.71 -19.48 -4.67
N LYS A 215 -20.91 -18.96 -4.96
CA LYS A 215 -21.75 -18.18 -4.02
C LYS A 215 -22.99 -18.94 -3.54
N GLY A 216 -23.07 -20.25 -3.80
CA GLY A 216 -24.21 -21.08 -3.40
C GLY A 216 -25.49 -20.72 -4.15
N LEU A 217 -25.42 -20.57 -5.48
CA LEU A 217 -26.59 -20.31 -6.31
C LEU A 217 -27.61 -21.44 -6.21
N GLU A 218 -28.80 -21.11 -5.73
CA GLU A 218 -29.96 -22.01 -5.71
C GLU A 218 -30.73 -21.89 -7.02
N ILE A 219 -30.87 -23.01 -7.73
CA ILE A 219 -31.57 -23.07 -9.02
C ILE A 219 -32.91 -23.78 -8.83
N THR A 220 -33.99 -23.17 -9.28
CA THR A 220 -35.34 -23.74 -9.18
C THR A 220 -36.20 -23.36 -10.39
N THR A 221 -37.40 -23.92 -10.50
CA THR A 221 -38.36 -23.63 -11.57
C THR A 221 -39.76 -23.49 -10.97
N PHE A 222 -40.68 -22.79 -11.64
CA PHE A 222 -42.07 -22.69 -11.20
C PHE A 222 -42.81 -24.04 -11.19
N ARG A 223 -42.32 -25.02 -11.95
CA ARG A 223 -42.87 -26.38 -12.00
C ARG A 223 -42.50 -27.22 -10.78
N ASN A 224 -41.51 -26.80 -9.99
CA ASN A 224 -41.08 -27.51 -8.80
C ASN A 224 -42.02 -27.23 -7.61
N PRO A 225 -42.72 -28.23 -7.05
CA PRO A 225 -43.59 -28.02 -5.89
C PRO A 225 -42.86 -27.49 -4.64
N LYS A 226 -41.54 -27.66 -4.57
CA LYS A 226 -40.69 -27.17 -3.47
C LYS A 226 -40.05 -25.81 -3.75
N MET A 227 -40.43 -25.14 -4.85
CA MET A 227 -39.84 -23.86 -5.26
C MET A 227 -39.90 -22.82 -4.14
N LEU A 228 -41.06 -22.61 -3.51
CA LEU A 228 -41.22 -21.64 -2.42
C LEU A 228 -40.29 -21.95 -1.24
N ASN A 229 -40.15 -23.21 -0.86
CA ASN A 229 -39.24 -23.62 0.23
C ASN A 229 -37.77 -23.33 -0.11
N CYS A 230 -37.38 -23.55 -1.37
CA CYS A 230 -36.05 -23.21 -1.86
C CYS A 230 -35.79 -21.70 -1.76
N VAL A 231 -36.72 -20.88 -2.27
CA VAL A 231 -36.61 -19.42 -2.21
C VAL A 231 -36.60 -18.91 -0.76
N ILE A 232 -37.45 -19.44 0.11
CA ILE A 232 -37.49 -19.07 1.54
C ILE A 232 -36.14 -19.37 2.22
N ASN A 233 -35.57 -20.54 1.96
CA ASN A 233 -34.28 -20.92 2.52
C ASN A 233 -33.15 -20.04 1.99
N ALA A 234 -33.17 -19.73 0.69
CA ALA A 234 -32.20 -18.83 0.09
C ALA A 234 -32.28 -17.42 0.67
N VAL A 235 -33.49 -16.88 0.86
CA VAL A 235 -33.71 -15.56 1.49
C VAL A 235 -33.20 -15.55 2.94
N LYS A 236 -33.44 -16.62 3.71
CA LYS A 236 -32.94 -16.74 5.09
C LYS A 236 -31.41 -16.79 5.17
N ASN A 237 -30.78 -17.48 4.23
CA ASN A 237 -29.32 -17.69 4.22
C ASN A 237 -28.56 -16.61 3.43
N GLY A 238 -29.25 -15.76 2.68
CA GLY A 238 -28.65 -14.76 1.80
C GLY A 238 -28.06 -15.35 0.51
N PHE A 239 -28.54 -16.52 0.07
CA PHE A 239 -28.10 -17.15 -1.17
C PHE A 239 -28.80 -16.57 -2.40
N PRO A 240 -28.09 -16.41 -3.53
CA PRO A 240 -28.70 -15.99 -4.78
C PRO A 240 -29.60 -17.09 -5.33
N VAL A 241 -30.71 -16.71 -5.94
CA VAL A 241 -31.68 -17.64 -6.55
C VAL A 241 -31.80 -17.34 -8.04
N LEU A 242 -31.74 -18.40 -8.85
CA LEU A 242 -32.08 -18.35 -10.27
C LEU A 242 -33.34 -19.21 -10.50
N ILE A 243 -34.40 -18.58 -11.01
CA ILE A 243 -35.62 -19.28 -11.43
C ILE A 243 -35.56 -19.46 -12.95
N GLU A 244 -35.56 -20.70 -13.40
CA GLU A 244 -35.51 -21.07 -14.82
C GLU A 244 -36.90 -21.43 -15.35
N ASP A 245 -37.02 -21.44 -16.67
CA ASP A 245 -38.23 -21.86 -17.39
C ASP A 245 -39.49 -21.14 -16.89
N VAL A 246 -39.40 -19.80 -16.80
CA VAL A 246 -40.54 -18.95 -16.45
C VAL A 246 -41.53 -18.95 -17.61
N ASP A 247 -42.68 -19.58 -17.40
CA ASP A 247 -43.80 -19.60 -18.35
C ASP A 247 -44.49 -18.21 -18.41
N GLU A 248 -45.47 -18.03 -19.31
CA GLU A 248 -46.16 -16.74 -19.51
C GLU A 248 -46.92 -16.25 -18.26
N SER A 249 -47.29 -17.17 -17.37
CA SER A 249 -47.94 -16.88 -16.09
C SER A 249 -46.99 -17.16 -14.93
N VAL A 250 -46.78 -16.16 -14.07
CA VAL A 250 -46.03 -16.29 -12.82
C VAL A 250 -47.01 -16.58 -11.69
N ASP A 251 -46.66 -17.52 -10.82
CA ASP A 251 -47.43 -17.82 -9.61
C ASP A 251 -47.41 -16.61 -8.65
N ALA A 252 -48.60 -16.09 -8.30
CA ALA A 252 -48.75 -14.91 -7.45
C ALA A 252 -48.18 -15.09 -6.03
N SER A 253 -47.92 -16.32 -5.59
CA SER A 253 -47.31 -16.61 -4.27
C SER A 253 -45.93 -15.98 -4.07
N ILE A 254 -45.18 -15.67 -5.14
CA ILE A 254 -43.86 -15.04 -5.07
C ILE A 254 -43.90 -13.49 -5.15
N ASP A 255 -45.05 -12.89 -5.45
CA ASP A 255 -45.20 -11.44 -5.64
C ASP A 255 -44.68 -10.60 -4.47
N PRO A 256 -44.85 -11.00 -3.18
CA PRO A 256 -44.30 -10.24 -2.06
C PRO A 256 -42.76 -10.16 -2.08
N ILE A 257 -42.08 -11.18 -2.61
CA ILE A 257 -40.62 -11.20 -2.80
C ILE A 257 -40.24 -10.33 -3.99
N LEU A 258 -40.96 -10.49 -5.11
CA LEU A 258 -40.65 -9.77 -6.33
C LEU A 258 -40.82 -8.25 -6.14
N SER A 259 -41.86 -7.85 -5.43
CA SER A 259 -42.17 -6.47 -5.09
C SER A 259 -41.42 -5.95 -3.86
N LYS A 260 -40.58 -6.79 -3.23
CA LYS A 260 -39.82 -6.46 -2.02
C LYS A 260 -40.71 -5.85 -0.91
N GLN A 261 -41.87 -6.47 -0.64
CA GLN A 261 -42.82 -6.03 0.38
C GLN A 261 -42.29 -6.30 1.80
N MET A 262 -41.21 -5.62 2.17
CA MET A 262 -40.54 -5.76 3.46
C MET A 262 -41.30 -4.97 4.53
N ARG A 263 -41.62 -5.63 5.63
CA ARG A 263 -42.16 -5.01 6.85
C ARG A 263 -41.08 -4.99 7.92
N THR A 264 -40.88 -3.84 8.53
CA THR A 264 -40.02 -3.70 9.70
C THR A 264 -40.65 -4.42 10.88
N GLN A 265 -39.89 -5.33 11.48
CA GLN A 265 -40.25 -5.97 12.73
C GLN A 265 -39.55 -5.23 13.88
N GLY A 266 -40.19 -5.17 15.05
CA GLY A 266 -39.57 -4.60 16.25
C GLY A 266 -38.21 -5.26 16.52
N GLY A 267 -37.15 -4.47 16.67
CA GLY A 267 -35.77 -4.95 16.82
C GLY A 267 -34.86 -4.78 15.61
N GLY A 268 -35.33 -4.15 14.51
CA GLY A 268 -34.49 -3.78 13.35
C GLY A 268 -34.39 -4.84 12.25
N GLY A 269 -35.15 -5.93 12.36
CA GLY A 269 -35.26 -6.95 11.30
C GLY A 269 -36.31 -6.60 10.24
N TYR A 270 -36.15 -7.13 9.03
CA TYR A 270 -37.16 -7.06 7.97
C TYR A 270 -37.81 -8.44 7.77
N THR A 271 -39.12 -8.46 7.55
CA THR A 271 -39.89 -9.67 7.27
C THR A 271 -40.71 -9.49 6.00
N ILE A 272 -40.85 -10.56 5.21
CA ILE A 272 -41.72 -10.62 4.04
C ILE A 272 -42.71 -11.76 4.30
N ARG A 273 -44.02 -11.50 4.13
CA ARG A 273 -45.05 -12.54 4.21
C ARG A 273 -45.26 -13.15 2.83
N LEU A 274 -45.41 -14.46 2.77
CA LEU A 274 -45.63 -15.23 1.54
C LEU A 274 -46.92 -16.03 1.71
N GLY A 275 -47.80 -15.97 0.71
CA GLY A 275 -49.16 -16.49 0.80
C GLY A 275 -50.10 -15.61 1.64
N ASP A 276 -51.35 -16.07 1.78
CA ASP A 276 -52.32 -15.57 2.77
C ASP A 276 -51.95 -16.04 4.19
#